data_AF-A0A160NS90-F1
#
_entry.id   AF-A0A160NS90-F1
#
_cell.length_a   1.000
_cell.length_b   1.000
_cell.length_c   1.000
_cell.angle_alpha   90.00
_cell.angle_beta   90.00
_cell.angle_gamma   90.00
#
_symmetry.space_group_name_H-M   'P 1'
#
loop_
_entity.id
_entity.type
_entity.pdbx_description
1 polymer ?
#
loop_
_entity_poly.entity_id
_entity_poly.type
_entity_poly.pdbx_seq_one_letter_code
_entity_poly.pdbx_strand_id
1 'polypeptide(L)'
;MGTQERERKVYRPLWRAGLQVIPDAVPEGTIPFCFGYGTEDIVGGFSHAYDTPRLVERLNEDWYDLAVSVGLLDHRREFLLQLPQGTRTHRAALRHEHDGGSAPWRWTRGRLLERWDLMGRGADTAFLGVHAGHPGFGMLALDGGVYVRCSTGERGVDVLAVRRPDRSENVLRHLERVVADDSRYVHRELTAWIARWLAGRVPTP
;
A
#
# COMPACT_ATOMS: atom_id res chain seq x y z
N MET A 1 12.42 -16.69 -8.16
CA MET A 1 11.73 -16.25 -9.41
C MET A 1 12.73 -15.48 -10.24
N GLY A 2 12.82 -15.75 -11.55
CA GLY A 2 13.68 -14.99 -12.45
C GLY A 2 13.10 -13.61 -12.79
N THR A 3 13.98 -12.65 -13.04
CA THR A 3 13.63 -11.23 -13.31
C THR A 3 12.58 -11.07 -14.43
N GLN A 4 12.66 -11.86 -15.50
CA GLN A 4 11.72 -11.82 -16.64
C GLN A 4 10.27 -12.17 -16.27
N GLU A 5 10.05 -13.09 -15.33
CA GLU A 5 8.69 -13.51 -14.97
C GLU A 5 7.97 -12.42 -14.17
N ARG A 6 8.71 -11.70 -13.32
CA ARG A 6 8.20 -10.56 -12.55
C ARG A 6 7.88 -9.38 -13.44
N GLU A 7 8.74 -9.10 -14.40
CA GLU A 7 8.54 -8.04 -15.38
C GLU A 7 7.26 -8.28 -16.20
N ARG A 8 7.07 -9.51 -16.70
CA ARG A 8 5.89 -9.86 -17.49
C ARG A 8 4.59 -9.86 -16.67
N LYS A 9 4.61 -10.45 -15.47
CA LYS A 9 3.39 -10.72 -14.69
C LYS A 9 2.98 -9.56 -13.78
N VAL A 10 3.92 -8.71 -13.35
CA VAL A 10 3.64 -7.63 -12.38
C VAL A 10 3.91 -6.25 -12.98
N TYR A 11 5.07 -6.03 -13.59
CA TYR A 11 5.46 -4.67 -14.00
C TYR A 11 4.68 -4.20 -15.23
N ARG A 12 4.47 -5.06 -16.22
CA ARG A 12 3.73 -4.68 -17.43
C ARG A 12 2.27 -4.32 -17.18
N PRO A 13 1.50 -5.06 -16.36
CA PRO A 13 0.16 -4.63 -15.95
C PRO A 13 0.15 -3.28 -15.24
N LEU A 14 1.04 -3.07 -14.26
CA LEU A 14 1.15 -1.79 -13.54
C LEU A 14 1.50 -0.64 -14.49
N TRP A 15 2.40 -0.86 -15.44
CA TRP A 15 2.76 0.14 -16.44
C TRP A 15 1.56 0.57 -17.30
N ARG A 16 0.68 -0.37 -17.69
CA ARG A 16 -0.55 -0.07 -18.43
C ARG A 16 -1.57 0.74 -17.61
N ALA A 17 -1.49 0.67 -16.28
CA ALA A 17 -2.25 1.50 -15.35
C ALA A 17 -1.59 2.86 -15.05
N GLY A 18 -0.42 3.13 -15.65
CA GLY A 18 0.33 4.37 -15.44
C GLY A 18 1.33 4.32 -14.31
N LEU A 19 1.78 3.14 -13.88
CA LEU A 19 2.81 2.98 -12.85
C LEU A 19 4.07 2.31 -13.39
N GLN A 20 5.18 3.05 -13.39
CA GLN A 20 6.49 2.48 -13.65
C GLN A 20 7.09 1.96 -12.34
N VAL A 21 7.36 0.65 -12.27
CA VAL A 21 8.10 0.06 -11.13
C VAL A 21 9.59 0.37 -11.27
N ILE A 22 10.20 0.82 -10.16
CA ILE A 22 11.64 1.03 -10.02
C ILE A 22 12.17 -0.08 -9.09
N PRO A 23 12.80 -1.13 -9.64
CA PRO A 23 13.23 -2.28 -8.85
C PRO A 23 14.32 -1.91 -7.83
N ASP A 24 14.33 -2.63 -6.71
CA ASP A 24 15.40 -2.60 -5.68
C ASP A 24 15.74 -1.19 -5.14
N ALA A 25 14.77 -0.29 -5.15
CA ALA A 25 14.96 1.13 -4.82
C ALA A 25 14.13 1.59 -3.59
N VAL A 26 13.82 0.68 -2.66
CA VAL A 26 13.17 1.00 -1.38
C VAL A 26 14.21 1.59 -0.42
N PRO A 27 14.00 2.79 0.14
CA PRO A 27 14.92 3.39 1.11
C PRO A 27 15.15 2.50 2.35
N GLU A 28 16.37 2.49 2.85
CA GLU A 28 16.69 1.88 4.14
C GLU A 28 15.90 2.58 5.27
N GLY A 29 15.51 1.84 6.30
CA GLY A 29 14.74 2.38 7.42
C GLY A 29 13.24 2.59 7.12
N THR A 30 12.76 2.26 5.92
CA THR A 30 11.32 2.26 5.60
C THR A 30 10.55 1.38 6.60
N ILE A 31 9.47 1.92 7.16
CA ILE A 31 8.56 1.17 8.03
C ILE A 31 8.07 -0.10 7.33
N PRO A 32 8.15 -1.30 7.93
CA PRO A 32 7.79 -2.55 7.26
C PRO A 32 6.33 -2.64 6.84
N PHE A 33 5.44 -2.05 7.64
CA PHE A 33 4.00 -2.21 7.50
C PHE A 33 3.25 -1.06 8.20
N CYS A 34 2.20 -0.52 7.57
CA CYS A 34 1.42 0.60 8.09
C CYS A 34 -0.01 0.14 8.40
N PHE A 35 -0.22 -0.45 9.58
CA PHE A 35 -1.53 -0.88 10.08
C PHE A 35 -1.69 -0.54 11.56
N GLY A 36 -2.94 -0.56 12.01
CA GLY A 36 -3.27 -0.29 13.41
C GLY A 36 -3.23 1.18 13.78
N TYR A 37 -3.18 2.10 12.81
CA TYR A 37 -3.34 3.54 13.04
C TYR A 37 -4.74 3.86 13.60
N GLY A 38 -4.81 4.92 14.40
CA GLY A 38 -6.04 5.47 14.96
C GLY A 38 -6.58 6.64 14.15
N THR A 39 -7.75 7.15 14.53
CA THR A 39 -8.37 8.32 13.90
C THR A 39 -7.53 9.59 14.05
N GLU A 40 -6.76 9.69 15.13
CA GLU A 40 -5.83 10.78 15.43
C GLU A 40 -4.64 10.85 14.46
N ASP A 41 -4.31 9.72 13.81
CA ASP A 41 -3.22 9.66 12.84
C ASP A 41 -3.69 10.07 11.43
N ILE A 42 -5.01 10.14 11.21
CA ILE A 42 -5.64 10.46 9.92
C ILE A 42 -5.60 11.97 9.69
N VAL A 43 -5.09 12.37 8.53
CA VAL A 43 -4.90 13.79 8.16
C VAL A 43 -5.65 14.20 6.91
N GLY A 44 -6.39 13.26 6.30
CA GLY A 44 -7.23 13.49 5.14
C GLY A 44 -7.80 12.18 4.62
N GLY A 45 -8.82 12.28 3.78
CA GLY A 45 -9.44 11.13 3.17
C GLY A 45 -10.77 11.47 2.52
N PHE A 46 -11.30 10.52 1.79
CA PHE A 46 -12.61 10.61 1.16
C PHE A 46 -13.24 9.22 1.05
N SER A 47 -14.55 9.20 0.84
CA SER A 47 -15.30 7.98 0.63
C SER A 47 -16.31 8.18 -0.50
N HIS A 48 -16.50 7.15 -1.32
CA HIS A 48 -17.54 7.11 -2.34
C HIS A 48 -18.35 5.82 -2.23
N ALA A 49 -19.67 5.94 -2.28
CA ALA A 49 -20.56 4.79 -2.42
C ALA A 49 -20.47 4.20 -3.84
N TYR A 50 -20.82 2.92 -4.00
CA TYR A 50 -20.71 2.25 -5.31
C TYR A 50 -21.69 2.78 -6.37
N ASP A 51 -22.78 3.42 -5.95
CA ASP A 51 -23.76 4.04 -6.84
C ASP A 51 -23.36 5.46 -7.28
N THR A 52 -22.21 5.98 -6.81
CA THR A 52 -21.67 7.26 -7.27
C THR A 52 -21.49 7.27 -8.80
N PRO A 53 -22.11 8.23 -9.52
CA PRO A 53 -21.93 8.35 -10.96
C PRO A 53 -20.47 8.63 -11.34
N ARG A 54 -19.96 7.86 -12.31
CA ARG A 54 -18.55 7.92 -12.76
C ARG A 54 -17.57 7.67 -11.61
N LEU A 55 -17.83 6.60 -10.85
CA LEU A 55 -17.08 6.25 -9.64
C LEU A 55 -15.56 6.21 -9.90
N VAL A 56 -15.11 5.53 -10.96
CA VAL A 56 -13.67 5.35 -11.24
C VAL A 56 -13.00 6.69 -11.51
N GLU A 57 -13.64 7.56 -12.27
CA GLU A 57 -13.13 8.90 -12.58
C GLU A 57 -13.00 9.73 -11.31
N ARG A 58 -14.05 9.77 -10.47
CA ARG A 58 -14.01 10.50 -9.19
C ARG A 58 -12.97 9.95 -8.23
N LEU A 59 -12.86 8.63 -8.11
CA LEU A 59 -11.85 8.00 -7.25
C LEU A 59 -10.43 8.37 -7.69
N ASN A 60 -10.16 8.42 -8.99
CA ASN A 60 -8.86 8.85 -9.50
C ASN A 60 -8.62 10.35 -9.22
N GLU A 61 -9.59 11.22 -9.54
CA GLU A 61 -9.51 12.67 -9.30
C GLU A 61 -9.23 12.98 -7.82
N ASP A 62 -10.10 12.50 -6.92
CA ASP A 62 -9.97 12.77 -5.48
C ASP A 62 -8.71 12.14 -4.88
N TRP A 63 -8.28 10.97 -5.39
CA TRP A 63 -7.01 10.38 -4.97
C TRP A 63 -5.83 11.26 -5.33
N TYR A 64 -5.79 11.80 -6.54
CA TYR A 64 -4.68 12.64 -6.98
C TYR A 64 -4.63 13.94 -6.19
N ASP A 65 -5.77 14.58 -5.98
CA ASP A 65 -5.87 15.80 -5.18
C ASP A 65 -5.45 15.55 -3.72
N LEU A 66 -5.88 14.44 -3.13
CA LEU A 66 -5.42 14.02 -1.81
C LEU A 66 -3.91 13.78 -1.81
N ALA A 67 -3.40 13.00 -2.77
CA ALA A 67 -1.99 12.61 -2.85
C ALA A 67 -1.05 13.82 -2.98
N VAL A 68 -1.45 14.84 -3.75
CA VAL A 68 -0.71 16.11 -3.86
C VAL A 68 -0.80 16.89 -2.56
N SER A 69 -2.01 17.08 -2.02
CA SER A 69 -2.21 17.93 -0.82
C SER A 69 -1.51 17.42 0.43
N VAL A 70 -1.42 16.10 0.61
CA VAL A 70 -0.76 15.47 1.77
C VAL A 70 0.72 15.19 1.56
N GLY A 71 1.26 15.48 0.37
CA GLY A 71 2.68 15.27 0.05
C GLY A 71 3.06 13.81 -0.21
N LEU A 72 2.13 12.97 -0.67
CA LEU A 72 2.46 11.63 -1.15
C LEU A 72 3.30 11.69 -2.43
N LEU A 73 2.96 12.62 -3.33
CA LEU A 73 3.67 12.82 -4.59
C LEU A 73 4.69 13.95 -4.45
N ASP A 74 5.96 13.61 -4.63
CA ASP A 74 7.02 14.60 -4.83
C ASP A 74 7.04 15.10 -6.29
N HIS A 75 7.98 15.99 -6.60
CA HIS A 75 8.20 16.50 -7.96
C HIS A 75 8.53 15.41 -8.99
N ARG A 76 8.99 14.23 -8.55
CA ARG A 76 9.28 13.07 -9.40
C ARG A 76 8.09 12.13 -9.52
N ARG A 77 7.01 12.37 -8.74
CA ARG A 77 5.83 11.52 -8.58
C ARG A 77 6.20 10.10 -8.17
N GLU A 78 7.21 9.97 -7.32
CA GLU A 78 7.71 8.68 -6.85
C GLU A 78 7.28 8.39 -5.41
N PHE A 79 6.89 7.15 -5.17
CA PHE A 79 6.41 6.68 -3.87
C PHE A 79 6.65 5.18 -3.73
N LEU A 80 6.45 4.66 -2.52
CA LEU A 80 6.43 3.23 -2.26
C LEU A 80 5.01 2.71 -2.38
N LEU A 81 4.85 1.63 -3.12
CA LEU A 81 3.59 0.93 -3.33
C LEU A 81 3.64 -0.43 -2.64
N GLN A 82 2.59 -0.75 -1.89
CA GLN A 82 2.46 -2.03 -1.25
C GLN A 82 1.94 -3.05 -2.27
N LEU A 83 2.81 -3.97 -2.69
CA LEU A 83 2.45 -5.04 -3.63
C LEU A 83 2.54 -6.41 -2.93
N PRO A 84 1.69 -7.39 -3.30
CA PRO A 84 1.82 -8.74 -2.78
C PRO A 84 3.15 -9.35 -3.22
N GLN A 85 3.83 -10.11 -2.37
CA GLN A 85 5.06 -10.79 -2.79
C GLN A 85 4.76 -11.89 -3.82
N GLY A 86 5.55 -11.88 -4.91
CA GLY A 86 5.54 -12.93 -5.92
C GLY A 86 4.61 -12.64 -7.10
N THR A 87 3.86 -13.65 -7.54
CA THR A 87 2.86 -13.58 -8.63
C THR A 87 1.43 -13.53 -8.10
N ARG A 88 1.24 -13.54 -6.77
CA ARG A 88 -0.09 -13.49 -6.18
C ARG A 88 -0.64 -12.09 -6.39
N THR A 89 -1.84 -12.02 -6.92
CA THR A 89 -2.62 -10.80 -7.03
C THR A 89 -3.26 -10.50 -5.66
N HIS A 90 -3.62 -9.25 -5.38
CA HIS A 90 -4.49 -8.87 -4.26
C HIS A 90 -5.75 -9.75 -4.21
N ARG A 91 -6.39 -10.01 -5.35
CA ARG A 91 -7.51 -10.95 -5.46
C ARG A 91 -7.17 -12.36 -4.98
N ALA A 92 -5.96 -12.86 -5.25
CA ALA A 92 -5.50 -14.16 -4.76
C ALA A 92 -5.10 -14.11 -3.27
N ALA A 93 -4.56 -12.98 -2.79
CA ALA A 93 -4.24 -12.77 -1.39
C ALA A 93 -5.50 -12.86 -0.52
N LEU A 94 -6.58 -12.15 -0.90
CA LEU A 94 -7.88 -12.19 -0.20
C LEU A 94 -8.45 -13.61 -0.08
N ARG A 95 -8.28 -14.46 -1.10
CA ARG A 95 -8.79 -15.85 -1.06
C ARG A 95 -8.06 -16.74 -0.07
N HIS A 96 -6.84 -16.39 0.31
CA HIS A 96 -6.00 -17.16 1.22
C HIS A 96 -5.77 -16.45 2.56
N GLU A 97 -6.47 -15.34 2.84
CA GLU A 97 -6.44 -14.69 4.15
C GLU A 97 -6.88 -15.64 5.27
N HIS A 98 -7.82 -16.55 4.99
CA HIS A 98 -8.29 -17.56 5.93
C HIS A 98 -7.36 -18.79 6.07
N ASP A 99 -6.42 -18.98 5.14
CA ASP A 99 -5.50 -20.15 5.14
C ASP A 99 -4.16 -19.84 5.83
N GLY A 100 -3.99 -18.63 6.39
CA GLY A 100 -2.76 -18.20 7.06
C GLY A 100 -1.54 -18.10 6.14
N GLY A 101 -1.75 -18.07 4.83
CA GLY A 101 -0.71 -18.17 3.81
C GLY A 101 -0.58 -16.94 2.91
N SER A 102 -0.96 -15.74 3.35
CA SER A 102 -0.86 -14.51 2.54
C SER A 102 0.60 -14.17 2.23
N ALA A 103 1.05 -14.20 0.98
CA ALA A 103 2.44 -13.79 0.68
C ALA A 103 2.68 -12.36 1.23
N PRO A 104 3.77 -12.10 1.99
CA PRO A 104 3.87 -10.86 2.73
C PRO A 104 3.91 -9.70 1.75
N TRP A 105 3.17 -8.64 2.05
CA TRP A 105 3.20 -7.42 1.27
C TRP A 105 4.60 -6.81 1.35
N ARG A 106 5.16 -6.39 0.21
CA ARG A 106 6.47 -5.72 0.14
C ARG A 106 6.32 -4.34 -0.47
N TRP A 107 7.05 -3.39 0.08
CA TRP A 107 7.22 -2.09 -0.56
C TRP A 107 7.94 -2.25 -1.89
N THR A 108 7.42 -1.58 -2.89
CA THR A 108 7.99 -1.50 -4.23
C THR A 108 7.97 -0.04 -4.64
N ARG A 109 9.12 0.54 -4.97
CA ARG A 109 9.15 1.92 -5.47
C ARG A 109 8.48 1.99 -6.84
N GLY A 110 7.60 2.96 -7.01
CA GLY A 110 6.93 3.25 -8.27
C GLY A 110 7.00 4.73 -8.61
N ARG A 111 6.81 5.03 -9.89
CA ARG A 111 6.61 6.38 -10.41
C ARG A 111 5.26 6.45 -11.12
N LEU A 112 4.46 7.47 -10.80
CA LEU A 112 3.24 7.79 -11.54
C LEU A 112 3.60 8.42 -12.89
N LEU A 113 3.08 7.85 -13.97
CA LEU A 113 3.24 8.37 -15.33
C LEU A 113 2.23 9.49 -15.61
N GLU A 114 2.43 10.26 -16.68
CA GLU A 114 1.49 11.32 -17.09
C GLU A 114 0.09 10.80 -17.41
N ARG A 115 0.00 9.59 -17.97
CA ARG A 115 -1.25 8.88 -18.21
C ARG A 115 -1.38 7.75 -17.21
N TRP A 116 -2.38 7.85 -16.35
CA TRP A 116 -2.59 6.90 -15.27
C TRP A 116 -4.09 6.66 -15.02
N ASP A 117 -4.39 5.50 -14.47
CA ASP A 117 -5.72 5.10 -14.03
C ASP A 117 -5.55 4.01 -12.97
N LEU A 118 -5.41 4.45 -11.72
CA LEU A 118 -5.11 3.54 -10.60
C LEU A 118 -6.37 2.83 -10.12
N MET A 119 -7.49 3.55 -10.08
CA MET A 119 -8.75 3.06 -9.52
C MET A 119 -9.56 2.23 -10.53
N GLY A 120 -9.29 2.38 -11.83
CA GLY A 120 -9.84 1.57 -12.91
C GLY A 120 -8.87 0.46 -13.31
N ARG A 121 -8.07 0.70 -14.36
CA ARG A 121 -7.09 -0.27 -14.92
C ARG A 121 -6.16 -0.83 -13.86
N GLY A 122 -5.68 0.00 -12.94
CA GLY A 122 -4.82 -0.40 -11.83
C GLY A 122 -5.49 -1.44 -10.93
N ALA A 123 -6.67 -1.13 -10.41
CA ALA A 123 -7.46 -2.05 -9.59
C ALA A 123 -7.81 -3.35 -10.35
N ASP A 124 -8.04 -3.25 -11.66
CA ASP A 124 -8.34 -4.39 -12.53
C ASP A 124 -7.12 -5.28 -12.86
N THR A 125 -5.89 -4.79 -12.64
CA THR A 125 -4.68 -5.64 -12.74
C THR A 125 -4.63 -6.74 -11.68
N ALA A 126 -5.56 -6.70 -10.72
CA ALA A 126 -5.61 -7.50 -9.52
C ALA A 126 -4.43 -7.27 -8.56
N PHE A 127 -3.48 -6.36 -8.83
CA PHE A 127 -2.43 -5.98 -7.87
C PHE A 127 -2.85 -4.83 -6.96
N LEU A 128 -3.68 -3.92 -7.48
CA LEU A 128 -4.16 -2.73 -6.77
C LEU A 128 -5.62 -2.83 -6.38
N GLY A 129 -6.18 -4.03 -6.37
CA GLY A 129 -7.60 -4.20 -6.09
C GLY A 129 -8.13 -5.53 -6.60
N VAL A 130 -9.45 -5.60 -6.63
CA VAL A 130 -10.16 -6.79 -7.11
C VAL A 130 -10.69 -6.57 -8.53
N HIS A 131 -11.23 -5.39 -8.83
CA HIS A 131 -11.67 -4.96 -10.17
C HIS A 131 -11.76 -3.42 -10.20
N ALA A 132 -12.05 -2.85 -11.37
CA ALA A 132 -12.26 -1.40 -11.51
C ALA A 132 -13.28 -0.87 -10.48
N GLY A 133 -12.94 0.25 -9.84
CA GLY A 133 -13.70 0.87 -8.76
C GLY A 133 -13.59 0.18 -7.40
N HIS A 134 -12.78 -0.89 -7.28
CA HIS A 134 -12.62 -1.68 -6.05
C HIS A 134 -11.13 -1.82 -5.69
N PRO A 135 -10.49 -0.72 -5.27
CA PRO A 135 -9.07 -0.69 -4.96
C PRO A 135 -8.75 -1.40 -3.63
N GLY A 136 -7.53 -1.91 -3.55
CA GLY A 136 -6.98 -2.52 -2.35
C GLY A 136 -5.47 -2.44 -2.39
N PHE A 137 -4.91 -1.35 -1.88
CA PHE A 137 -3.47 -1.11 -1.84
C PHE A 137 -3.11 0.01 -0.87
N GLY A 138 -1.84 0.06 -0.49
CA GLY A 138 -1.27 1.13 0.31
C GLY A 138 -0.11 1.79 -0.41
N MET A 139 0.07 3.09 -0.17
CA MET A 139 1.18 3.89 -0.70
C MET A 139 1.85 4.66 0.42
N LEU A 140 3.16 4.81 0.37
CA LEU A 140 3.94 5.54 1.37
C LEU A 140 4.87 6.53 0.64
N ALA A 141 4.91 7.77 1.10
CA ALA A 141 5.87 8.75 0.60
C ALA A 141 7.31 8.26 0.83
N LEU A 142 8.24 8.62 -0.06
CA LEU A 142 9.63 8.14 0.04
C LEU A 142 10.35 8.58 1.32
N ASP A 143 9.92 9.69 1.93
CA ASP A 143 10.43 10.21 3.19
C ASP A 143 9.70 9.62 4.43
N GLY A 144 8.75 8.70 4.22
CA GLY A 144 7.89 8.12 5.25
C GLY A 144 6.87 9.11 5.83
N GLY A 145 6.72 10.29 5.23
CA GLY A 145 5.91 11.40 5.71
C GLY A 145 4.41 11.10 5.83
N VAL A 146 3.89 10.34 4.87
CA VAL A 146 2.46 10.02 4.78
C VAL A 146 2.24 8.64 4.15
N TYR A 147 1.30 7.89 4.72
CA TYR A 147 0.77 6.66 4.17
C TYR A 147 -0.66 6.88 3.67
N VAL A 148 -0.97 6.48 2.43
CA VAL A 148 -2.32 6.51 1.88
C VAL A 148 -2.82 5.08 1.70
N ARG A 149 -3.93 4.74 2.36
CA ARG A 149 -4.63 3.47 2.21
C ARG A 149 -5.81 3.65 1.27
N CYS A 150 -5.90 2.80 0.25
CA CYS A 150 -7.09 2.65 -0.58
C CYS A 150 -7.75 1.31 -0.22
N SER A 151 -9.00 1.36 0.25
CA SER A 151 -9.74 0.18 0.71
C SER A 151 -11.13 0.12 0.11
N THR A 152 -11.54 -1.10 -0.20
CA THR A 152 -12.89 -1.47 -0.65
C THR A 152 -13.63 -2.06 0.55
N GLY A 153 -14.78 -1.49 0.89
CA GLY A 153 -15.70 -1.98 1.92
C GLY A 153 -17.02 -2.49 1.34
N GLU A 154 -17.97 -2.84 2.21
CA GLU A 154 -19.28 -3.35 1.76
C GLU A 154 -20.12 -2.30 1.03
N ARG A 155 -19.99 -1.03 1.38
CA ARG A 155 -20.84 0.07 0.88
C ARG A 155 -20.16 0.97 -0.16
N GLY A 156 -18.85 0.83 -0.32
CA GLY A 156 -18.09 1.73 -1.18
C GLY A 156 -16.59 1.62 -0.97
N VAL A 157 -15.91 2.68 -1.38
CA VAL A 157 -14.45 2.81 -1.30
C VAL A 157 -14.11 3.90 -0.30
N ASP A 158 -13.13 3.62 0.55
CA ASP A 158 -12.55 4.55 1.51
C ASP A 158 -11.07 4.75 1.19
N VAL A 159 -10.64 6.01 1.11
CA VAL A 159 -9.25 6.39 0.94
C VAL A 159 -8.84 7.28 2.11
N LEU A 160 -7.82 6.88 2.85
CA LEU A 160 -7.37 7.55 4.07
C LEU A 160 -5.88 7.87 3.99
N ALA A 161 -5.49 9.07 4.39
CA ALA A 161 -4.11 9.51 4.54
C ALA A 161 -3.73 9.56 6.02
N VAL A 162 -2.61 8.92 6.37
CA VAL A 162 -2.07 8.76 7.72
C VAL A 162 -0.71 9.45 7.79
N ARG A 163 -0.57 10.43 8.68
CA ARG A 163 0.69 11.18 8.82
C ARG A 163 1.68 10.43 9.69
N ARG A 164 2.95 10.40 9.26
CA ARG A 164 4.09 9.82 10.00
C ARG A 164 3.71 8.51 10.68
N PRO A 165 3.30 7.47 9.92
CA PRO A 165 2.94 6.17 10.50
C PRO A 165 4.11 5.55 11.28
N ASP A 166 5.35 5.95 10.96
CA ASP A 166 6.55 5.59 11.71
C ASP A 166 6.61 6.22 13.11
N ARG A 167 5.80 7.23 13.43
CA ARG A 167 5.74 7.89 14.74
C ARG A 167 4.42 7.67 15.49
N SER A 168 3.42 7.09 14.83
CA SER A 168 2.12 6.78 15.45
C SER A 168 2.30 5.74 16.56
N GLU A 169 1.90 6.07 17.78
CA GLU A 169 1.91 5.13 18.90
C GLU A 169 1.06 3.88 18.61
N ASN A 170 -0.07 4.04 17.93
CA ASN A 170 -0.96 2.92 17.62
C ASN A 170 -0.33 1.95 16.63
N VAL A 171 0.32 2.49 15.59
CA VAL A 171 1.08 1.67 14.63
C VAL A 171 2.22 0.95 15.33
N LEU A 172 2.98 1.63 16.20
CA LEU A 172 4.08 1.01 16.94
C LEU A 172 3.60 -0.11 17.87
N ARG A 173 2.56 0.15 18.67
CA ARG A 173 1.93 -0.88 19.53
C ARG A 173 1.38 -2.04 18.70
N HIS A 174 0.89 -1.80 17.49
CA HIS A 174 0.44 -2.86 16.60
C HIS A 174 1.61 -3.72 16.11
N LEU A 175 2.71 -3.10 15.67
CA LEU A 175 3.91 -3.80 15.23
C LEU A 175 4.56 -4.61 16.36
N GLU A 176 4.62 -4.07 17.58
CA GLU A 176 5.10 -4.80 18.78
C GLU A 176 4.24 -6.03 19.07
N ARG A 177 2.91 -5.91 18.97
CA ARG A 177 1.99 -7.05 19.11
C ARG A 177 2.22 -8.11 18.04
N VAL A 178 2.47 -7.72 16.79
CA VAL A 178 2.80 -8.66 15.70
C VAL A 178 4.11 -9.40 15.97
N VAL A 179 5.10 -8.76 16.60
CA VAL A 179 6.37 -9.41 16.98
C VAL A 179 6.22 -10.33 18.18
N ALA A 180 5.37 -9.97 19.14
CA ALA A 180 5.10 -10.78 20.32
C ALA A 180 4.18 -12.00 20.04
N ASP A 181 3.48 -12.02 18.90
CA ASP A 181 2.61 -13.11 18.52
C ASP A 181 3.42 -14.33 18.02
N ASP A 182 3.45 -15.39 18.82
CA ASP A 182 4.11 -16.67 18.53
C ASP A 182 3.23 -17.61 17.66
N SER A 183 2.15 -17.08 17.08
CA SER A 183 1.28 -17.83 16.17
C SER A 183 2.02 -18.30 14.91
N ARG A 184 1.88 -19.59 14.59
CA ARG A 184 2.39 -20.24 13.37
C ARG A 184 1.90 -19.62 12.04
N TYR A 185 0.95 -18.70 12.11
CA TYR A 185 0.33 -18.02 10.97
C TYR A 185 0.96 -16.65 10.65
N VAL A 186 1.85 -16.14 11.51
CA VAL A 186 2.57 -14.89 11.23
C VAL A 186 3.80 -15.18 10.36
N HIS A 187 3.91 -14.44 9.24
CA HIS A 187 5.01 -14.59 8.28
C HIS A 187 6.36 -14.31 8.94
N ARG A 188 7.14 -15.36 9.27
CA ARG A 188 8.43 -15.25 9.97
C ARG A 188 9.38 -14.22 9.36
N GLU A 189 9.39 -14.06 8.02
CA GLU A 189 10.19 -13.04 7.34
C GLU A 189 9.74 -11.61 7.68
N LEU A 190 8.42 -11.37 7.68
CA LEU A 190 7.83 -10.08 8.04
C LEU A 190 8.06 -9.79 9.52
N THR A 191 7.82 -10.75 10.41
CA THR A 191 8.09 -10.60 11.85
C THR A 191 9.55 -10.26 12.11
N ALA A 192 10.48 -10.97 11.49
CA ALA A 192 11.91 -10.69 11.63
C ALA A 192 12.28 -9.30 11.10
N TRP A 193 11.65 -8.84 10.01
CA TRP A 193 11.85 -7.48 9.50
C TRP A 193 11.29 -6.43 10.45
N ILE A 194 10.08 -6.61 10.98
CA ILE A 194 9.49 -5.74 11.99
C ILE A 194 10.37 -5.65 13.24
N ALA A 195 10.83 -6.79 13.76
CA ALA A 195 11.71 -6.84 14.94
C ALA A 195 13.03 -6.08 14.71
N ARG A 196 13.69 -6.30 13.56
CA ARG A 196 14.91 -5.56 13.20
C ARG A 196 14.66 -4.07 13.05
N TRP A 197 13.55 -3.69 12.41
CA TRP A 197 13.21 -2.29 12.22
C TRP A 197 12.92 -1.61 13.56
N LEU A 198 12.11 -2.23 14.43
CA LEU A 198 11.83 -1.71 15.78
C LEU A 198 13.11 -1.53 16.60
N ALA A 199 14.02 -2.52 16.59
CA ALA A 199 15.30 -2.45 17.30
C ALA A 199 16.25 -1.38 16.74
N GLY A 200 16.18 -1.10 15.44
CA GLY A 200 16.99 -0.08 14.77
C GLY A 200 16.44 1.34 14.90
N ARG A 201 15.27 1.54 15.51
CA ARG A 201 14.73 2.88 15.76
C ARG A 201 15.57 3.56 16.81
N VAL A 202 16.12 4.72 16.47
CA VAL A 202 16.60 5.66 17.48
C VAL A 202 15.36 6.27 18.14
N PRO A 203 15.15 6.12 19.47
CA PRO A 203 14.08 6.82 20.16
C PRO A 203 14.28 8.32 19.90
N THR A 204 13.29 8.97 19.30
CA THR A 204 13.34 10.43 19.23
C THR A 204 13.06 10.93 20.65
N PRO A 205 13.93 11.78 21.22
CA PRO A 205 13.73 12.33 22.57
C PRO A 205 12.44 13.15 22.68
#